data_AF-A0A950J4Q6-F1
#
_entry.id   AF-A0A950J4Q6-F1
#
_cell.length_a   1.000
_cell.length_b   1.000
_cell.length_c   1.000
_cell.angle_alpha   90.00
_cell.angle_beta   90.00
_cell.angle_gamma   90.00
#
_symmetry.space_group_name_H-M   'P 1'
#
loop_
_entity.id
_entity.type
_entity.pdbx_description
1 polymer ?
#
loop_
_entity_poly.entity_id
_entity_poly.type
_entity_poly.pdbx_seq_one_letter_code
_entity_poly.pdbx_strand_id
1 'polypeptide(L)'
;MPLQPGKWIANVGGQATELTIAGVDPSGDVSAYFGPTYPEVGGRWDEDSQRLTLLSWPQLFVAYLFTDPINLTGVNGTVFFTLAGVVDNFSYGGIGPSPTAKRLTFGWYAQIGVD
;
A
#
# COMPACT_ATOMS: atom_id res chain seq x y z
N MET A 1 -2.60 -15.51 3.18
CA MET A 1 -3.70 -14.58 3.52
C MET A 1 -3.90 -13.65 2.35
N PRO A 2 -5.14 -13.52 1.83
CA PRO A 2 -5.40 -12.67 0.69
C PRO A 2 -5.21 -11.20 1.07
N LEU A 3 -4.63 -10.42 0.14
CA LEU A 3 -4.61 -8.97 0.25
C LEU A 3 -6.04 -8.45 0.16
N GLN A 4 -6.42 -7.60 1.11
CA GLN A 4 -7.79 -7.11 1.18
C GLN A 4 -8.01 -5.90 0.27
N PRO A 5 -9.00 -5.95 -0.65
CA PRO A 5 -9.43 -4.77 -1.39
C PRO A 5 -10.01 -3.70 -0.47
N GLY A 6 -10.09 -2.47 -0.99
CA GLY A 6 -10.65 -1.33 -0.27
C GLY A 6 -9.61 -0.26 0.00
N LYS A 7 -9.95 0.64 0.91
CA LYS A 7 -9.20 1.86 1.20
C LYS A 7 -8.24 1.66 2.37
N TRP A 8 -6.99 2.04 2.14
CA TRP A 8 -5.87 2.00 3.06
C TRP A 8 -5.33 3.41 3.24
N ILE A 9 -4.96 3.78 4.47
CA ILE A 9 -4.49 5.13 4.80
C ILE A 9 -3.14 5.02 5.50
N ALA A 10 -2.18 5.86 5.11
CA ALA A 10 -0.88 5.98 5.77
C ALA A 10 -0.52 7.45 5.97
N ASN A 11 0.46 7.68 6.82
CA ASN A 11 1.32 8.85 6.72
C ASN A 11 2.64 8.43 6.08
N VAL A 12 2.96 8.98 4.90
CA VAL A 12 4.21 8.72 4.18
C VAL A 12 5.01 10.01 4.15
N GLY A 13 6.13 10.06 4.87
CA GLY A 13 7.00 11.24 4.88
C GLY A 13 6.33 12.52 5.41
N GLY A 14 5.39 12.41 6.35
CA GLY A 14 4.66 13.54 6.91
C GLY A 14 3.34 13.86 6.21
N GLN A 15 3.01 13.18 5.10
CA GLN A 15 1.78 13.43 4.33
C GLN A 15 0.79 12.28 4.43
N ALA A 16 -0.47 12.61 4.70
CA ALA A 16 -1.57 11.65 4.61
C ALA A 16 -1.69 11.15 3.16
N THR A 17 -1.56 9.84 2.99
CA THR A 17 -1.57 9.16 1.69
C THR A 17 -2.64 8.09 1.74
N GLU A 18 -3.49 8.07 0.72
CA GLU A 18 -4.50 7.05 0.52
C GLU A 18 -4.02 6.07 -0.56
N LEU A 19 -4.23 4.79 -0.31
CA LEU A 19 -4.10 3.71 -1.29
C LEU A 19 -5.45 2.99 -1.35
N THR A 20 -6.03 2.88 -2.53
CA THR A 20 -7.21 2.03 -2.75
C THR A 20 -6.78 0.83 -3.57
N ILE A 21 -6.89 -0.37 -3.00
CA ILE A 21 -6.71 -1.63 -3.73
C ILE A 21 -8.06 -2.00 -4.33
N ALA A 22 -8.15 -1.98 -5.66
CA ALA A 22 -9.39 -2.29 -6.38
C ALA A 22 -9.62 -3.79 -6.48
N GLY A 23 -8.54 -4.56 -6.64
CA GLY A 23 -8.60 -6.00 -6.73
C GLY A 23 -7.23 -6.64 -6.87
N VAL A 24 -7.22 -7.95 -6.63
CA VAL A 24 -6.09 -8.84 -6.89
C VAL A 24 -6.61 -10.00 -7.71
N ASP A 25 -5.99 -10.27 -8.85
CA ASP A 25 -6.39 -11.38 -9.71
C ASP A 25 -5.79 -12.73 -9.25
N PRO A 26 -6.18 -13.88 -9.84
CA PRO A 26 -5.64 -15.18 -9.44
C PRO A 26 -4.16 -15.39 -9.72
N SER A 27 -3.58 -14.63 -10.66
CA SER A 27 -2.12 -14.60 -10.83
C SER A 27 -1.47 -13.90 -9.65
N GLY A 28 -2.17 -12.95 -9.04
CA GLY A 28 -1.76 -12.03 -7.97
C GLY A 28 -1.32 -10.66 -8.53
N ASP A 29 -1.78 -10.29 -9.72
CA ASP A 29 -1.63 -8.93 -10.23
C ASP A 29 -2.62 -8.01 -9.50
N VAL A 30 -2.15 -6.81 -9.17
CA VAL A 30 -2.87 -5.86 -8.31
C VAL A 30 -3.22 -4.62 -9.10
N SER A 31 -4.49 -4.23 -9.03
CA SER A 31 -5.02 -2.95 -9.50
C SER A 31 -5.23 -2.02 -8.30
N ALA A 32 -4.58 -0.85 -8.29
CA ALA A 32 -4.69 0.10 -7.18
C ALA A 32 -4.63 1.57 -7.60
N TYR A 33 -4.97 2.48 -6.68
CA TYR A 33 -5.00 3.92 -6.90
C TYR A 33 -4.42 4.67 -5.69
N PHE A 34 -3.58 5.67 -5.91
CA PHE A 34 -3.11 6.56 -4.84
C PHE A 34 -4.05 7.75 -4.65
N GLY A 35 -5.17 7.56 -3.95
CA GLY A 35 -6.22 8.58 -3.80
C GLY A 35 -7.13 8.71 -5.03
N PRO A 36 -8.15 9.59 -4.98
CA PRO A 36 -9.31 9.52 -5.87
C PRO A 36 -9.07 10.02 -7.31
N THR A 37 -7.97 10.73 -7.55
CA THR A 37 -7.71 11.40 -8.84
C THR A 37 -6.51 10.86 -9.60
N TYR A 38 -5.80 9.88 -9.03
CA TYR A 38 -4.58 9.35 -9.63
C TYR A 38 -4.90 8.20 -10.60
N PRO A 39 -4.08 8.02 -11.65
CA PRO A 39 -4.22 6.88 -12.54
C PRO A 39 -4.06 5.57 -11.78
N GLU A 40 -4.64 4.51 -12.34
CA GLU A 40 -4.42 3.16 -11.85
C GLU A 40 -2.92 2.83 -11.86
N VAL A 41 -2.45 2.23 -10.78
CA VAL A 41 -1.10 1.70 -10.64
C VAL A 41 -1.17 0.18 -10.60
N GLY A 42 -0.27 -0.44 -11.36
CA GLY A 42 -0.10 -1.88 -11.37
C GLY A 42 0.84 -2.34 -10.27
N GLY A 43 0.64 -3.57 -9.82
CA GLY A 43 1.53 -4.21 -8.87
C GLY A 43 1.37 -5.72 -8.80
N ARG A 44 2.07 -6.30 -7.82
CA ARG A 44 2.13 -7.74 -7.57
C ARG A 44 1.89 -8.01 -6.09
N TRP A 45 0.96 -8.91 -5.82
CA TRP A 45 0.75 -9.54 -4.53
C TRP A 45 1.36 -10.94 -4.56
N ASP A 46 2.25 -11.20 -3.60
CA ASP A 46 2.77 -12.53 -3.30
C ASP A 46 2.16 -12.98 -1.96
N GLU A 47 1.27 -13.96 -2.03
CA GLU A 47 0.57 -14.47 -0.86
C GLU A 47 1.49 -15.31 0.05
N ASP A 48 2.52 -15.97 -0.49
CA ASP A 48 3.41 -16.80 0.32
C ASP A 48 4.32 -15.93 1.20
N SER A 49 4.85 -14.84 0.62
CA SER A 49 5.69 -13.89 1.36
C SER A 49 4.92 -12.73 1.97
N GLN A 50 3.59 -12.69 1.80
CA GLN A 50 2.71 -11.61 2.25
C GLN A 50 3.18 -10.23 1.77
N ARG A 51 3.67 -10.17 0.52
CA ARG A 51 4.40 -9.02 -0.01
C ARG A 51 3.62 -8.34 -1.14
N LEU A 52 3.39 -7.05 -0.97
CA LEU A 52 2.86 -6.17 -2.00
C LEU A 52 4.00 -5.38 -2.64
N THR A 53 4.04 -5.36 -3.97
CA THR A 53 4.90 -4.48 -4.77
C THR A 53 4.04 -3.61 -5.69
N LEU A 54 4.11 -2.30 -5.59
CA LEU A 54 3.43 -1.37 -6.52
C LEU A 54 4.45 -0.52 -7.26
N LEU A 55 4.22 -0.29 -8.55
CA LEU A 55 5.03 0.60 -9.37
C LEU A 55 4.20 1.81 -9.81
N SER A 56 4.59 2.99 -9.35
CA SER A 56 4.02 4.27 -9.76
C SER A 56 5.15 5.18 -10.15
N TRP A 57 5.58 5.13 -11.41
CA TRP A 57 6.82 5.76 -11.85
C TRP A 57 6.90 7.24 -11.43
N PRO A 58 8.00 7.68 -10.76
CA PRO A 58 9.28 6.99 -10.54
C PRO A 58 9.41 6.30 -9.17
N GLN A 59 8.31 5.89 -8.56
CA GLN A 59 8.24 5.32 -7.22
C GLN A 59 8.01 3.80 -7.24
N LEU A 60 8.75 3.09 -6.40
CA LEU A 60 8.56 1.67 -6.11
C LEU A 60 8.14 1.53 -4.65
N PHE A 61 6.99 0.92 -4.42
CA PHE A 61 6.50 0.58 -3.10
C PHE A 61 6.69 -0.91 -2.86
N VAL A 62 7.30 -1.27 -1.73
CA VAL A 62 7.38 -2.65 -1.27
C VAL A 62 6.89 -2.68 0.17
N ALA A 63 5.83 -3.44 0.43
CA ALA A 63 5.22 -3.57 1.75
C ALA A 63 4.91 -5.02 2.09
N TYR A 64 4.87 -5.32 3.38
CA TYR A 64 4.51 -6.60 3.94
C TYR A 64 3.24 -6.48 4.75
N LEU A 65 2.33 -7.43 4.56
CA LEU A 65 1.04 -7.46 5.23
C LEU A 65 1.16 -8.19 6.57
N PHE A 66 0.56 -7.59 7.59
CA PHE A 66 0.35 -8.21 8.89
C PHE A 66 -1.03 -7.82 9.42
N THR A 67 -1.62 -8.73 10.17
CA THR A 67 -2.87 -8.49 10.90
C THR A 67 -2.56 -8.32 12.36
N ASP A 68 -3.17 -7.32 12.98
CA ASP A 68 -3.15 -7.21 14.43
C ASP A 68 -4.56 -7.50 14.96
N PRO A 69 -4.76 -8.66 15.62
CA PRO A 69 -6.00 -8.96 16.31
C PRO A 69 -6.01 -8.23 17.67
N ILE A 70 -5.89 -6.89 17.68
CA ILE A 70 -6.11 -6.17 18.93
C ILE A 70 -7.59 -6.37 19.31
N ASN A 71 -7.80 -6.99 20.46
CA ASN A 71 -9.05 -6.98 21.21
C ASN A 71 -9.38 -5.55 21.65
N LEU A 72 -9.81 -4.69 20.72
CA LEU A 72 -10.41 -3.42 21.08
C LEU A 72 -11.74 -3.75 21.76
N THR A 73 -11.83 -3.47 23.07
CA THR A 73 -13.08 -3.62 23.82
C THR A 73 -14.19 -2.85 23.11
N GLY A 74 -15.21 -3.56 22.60
CA GLY A 74 -16.34 -2.99 21.87
C GLY A 74 -16.30 -3.14 20.35
N VAL A 75 -15.25 -3.75 19.77
CA VAL A 75 -15.14 -3.98 18.32
C VAL A 75 -15.07 -5.49 18.05
N ASN A 76 -16.20 -6.18 18.22
CA ASN A 76 -16.30 -7.59 17.86
C ASN A 76 -16.31 -7.71 16.32
N GLY A 77 -15.44 -8.56 15.75
CA GLY A 77 -15.47 -8.92 14.32
C GLY A 77 -14.73 -7.98 13.37
N THR A 78 -13.87 -7.08 13.84
CA THR A 78 -13.03 -6.27 12.94
C THR A 78 -11.58 -6.74 12.97
N VAL A 79 -11.03 -7.02 11.80
CA VAL A 79 -9.59 -7.27 11.63
C VAL A 79 -8.92 -5.99 11.13
N PHE A 80 -7.85 -5.58 11.81
CA PHE A 80 -6.99 -4.50 11.33
C PHE A 80 -5.87 -5.09 10.50
N PHE A 81 -5.80 -4.64 9.25
CA PHE A 81 -4.73 -5.00 8.35
C PHE A 81 -3.74 -3.85 8.27
N THR A 82 -2.46 -4.19 8.28
CA THR A 82 -1.39 -3.21 8.11
C THR A 82 -0.42 -3.68 7.05
N LEU A 83 -0.10 -2.79 6.11
CA LEU A 83 0.98 -2.93 5.14
C LEU A 83 2.12 -1.99 5.55
N ALA A 84 3.26 -2.53 5.97
CA ALA A 84 4.43 -1.69 6.26
C ALA A 84 5.61 -2.03 5.37
N GLY A 85 6.39 -1.02 5.03
CA GLY A 85 7.57 -1.21 4.20
C GLY A 85 8.19 0.10 3.76
N VAL A 86 8.66 0.12 2.52
CA VAL A 86 9.45 1.22 1.97
C VAL A 86 8.89 1.70 0.64
N VAL A 87 8.97 3.01 0.44
CA VAL A 87 8.86 3.63 -0.87
C VAL A 87 10.22 4.18 -1.28
N ASP A 88 10.68 3.73 -2.45
CA ASP A 88 11.85 4.26 -3.12
C ASP A 88 11.40 5.20 -4.23
N ASN A 89 11.91 6.42 -4.22
CA ASN A 89 11.72 7.39 -5.29
C ASN A 89 13.02 7.50 -6.09
N PHE A 90 12.97 7.12 -7.35
CA PHE A 90 14.12 7.22 -8.23
C PHE A 90 14.22 8.62 -8.83
N SER A 91 15.44 9.16 -8.86
CA SER A 91 15.74 10.44 -9.51
C SER A 91 15.45 10.32 -11.01
N TYR A 92 14.51 11.11 -11.54
CA TYR A 92 14.26 11.20 -12.97
C TYR A 92 15.22 12.23 -13.59
N GLY A 93 16.11 11.76 -14.46
CA GLY A 93 17.14 12.57 -15.13
C GLY A 93 16.60 13.46 -16.26
N GLY A 94 15.59 14.29 -15.97
CA GLY A 94 15.17 15.38 -16.86
C GLY A 94 15.99 16.66 -16.66
N ILE A 95 15.94 17.57 -17.62
CA ILE A 95 16.50 18.93 -17.48
C ILE A 95 15.60 19.71 -16.49
N GLY A 96 16.01 19.76 -15.22
CA GLY A 96 15.29 20.43 -14.14
C GLY A 96 15.83 20.01 -12.77
N PRO A 97 15.41 20.62 -11.64
CA PRO A 97 15.80 20.17 -10.31
C PRO A 97 15.32 18.73 -10.13
N SER A 98 16.26 17.77 -10.21
CA SER A 98 15.93 16.37 -10.08
C SER A 98 15.32 16.12 -8.70
N PRO A 99 14.18 15.43 -8.58
CA PRO A 99 13.74 14.92 -7.30
C PRO A 99 14.86 14.01 -6.78
N THR A 100 15.52 14.40 -5.69
CA THR A 100 16.59 13.61 -5.10
C THR A 100 16.08 12.20 -4.81
N ALA A 101 16.92 11.20 -5.12
CA ALA A 101 16.61 9.83 -4.75
C ALA A 101 16.35 9.78 -3.24
N LYS A 102 15.20 9.24 -2.85
CA LYS A 102 14.79 9.15 -1.44
C LYS A 102 14.20 7.78 -1.16
N ARG A 103 14.46 7.26 0.03
CA ARG A 103 13.80 6.08 0.60
C ARG A 103 13.05 6.54 1.85
N LEU A 104 11.76 6.21 1.93
CA LEU A 104 10.91 6.48 3.09
C LEU A 104 10.31 5.17 3.59
N THR A 105 10.23 5.01 4.91
CA THR A 105 9.45 3.94 5.53
C THR A 105 8.01 4.40 5.75
N PHE A 106 7.04 3.50 5.59
CA PHE A 106 5.62 3.78 5.81
C PHE A 106 4.89 2.61 6.46
N GLY A 107 3.70 2.90 6.99
CA GLY A 107 2.69 1.92 7.39
C GLY A 107 1.31 2.36 6.93
N TRP A 108 0.71 1.63 5.98
CA TRP A 108 -0.70 1.73 5.61
C TRP A 108 -1.53 0.88 6.54
N TYR A 109 -2.61 1.43 7.08
CA TYR A 109 -3.60 0.70 7.86
C TYR A 109 -4.93 0.67 7.10
N ALA A 110 -5.66 -0.44 7.23
CA ALA A 110 -7.05 -0.57 6.83
C ALA A 110 -7.86 -1.27 7.91
N GLN A 111 -9.01 -0.68 8.22
CA GLN A 111 -10.04 -1.31 9.03
C GLN A 111 -11.06 -1.90 8.07
N ILE A 112 -11.12 -3.22 7.98
CA ILE A 112 -11.99 -3.92 7.04
C ILE A 112 -12.92 -4.79 7.87
N GLY A 113 -14.22 -4.55 7.74
CA GLY A 113 -15.23 -5.42 8.31
C GLY A 113 -15.14 -6.78 7.61
N VAL A 114 -15.00 -7.84 8.40
CA VAL A 114 -15.24 -9.19 7.89
C VAL A 114 -16.72 -9.47 8.15
N ASP A 115 -17.52 -9.42 7.08
CA ASP A 115 -18.92 -9.87 7.08
C ASP A 115 -19.01 -11.40 7.26
#